data_AF-G8YV79-F1
#
_entry.id   AF-G8YV79-F1
#
_cell.length_a   1.000
_cell.length_b   1.000
_cell.length_c   1.000
_cell.angle_alpha   90.00
_cell.angle_beta   90.00
_cell.angle_gamma   90.00
#
_symmetry.space_group_name_H-M   'P 1'
#
loop_
_entity.id
_entity.type
_entity.pdbx_description
1 polymer ?
#
loop_
_entity_poly.entity_id
_entity_poly.type
_entity_poly.pdbx_seq_one_letter_code
_entity_poly.pdbx_strand_id
1 'polypeptide(L)'
;MAKKTFEEVELPTNPNLPPWVITPKEEKLIFERWRKKTFERCDALIKAYINCSNSYTPFEAMKNCKDINKESQECVAKYQKIEYLDQERDILIEEKKEKRRNYLEYLKQLEAKQK
;
A
#
# COMPACT_ATOMS: atom_id res chain seq x y z
N MET A 1 2.46 -22.27 0.51
CA MET A 1 2.95 -21.24 1.46
C MET A 1 2.48 -19.89 0.96
N ALA A 2 1.63 -19.18 1.71
CA ALA A 2 1.23 -17.82 1.33
C ALA A 2 2.48 -16.92 1.34
N LYS A 3 2.75 -16.20 0.24
CA LYS A 3 3.83 -15.21 0.21
C LYS A 3 3.42 -14.09 1.17
N LYS A 4 4.21 -13.85 2.23
CA LYS A 4 4.00 -12.73 3.14
C LYS A 4 3.98 -11.42 2.36
N THR A 5 3.00 -10.56 2.63
CA THR A 5 2.94 -9.23 2.02
C THR A 5 4.05 -8.33 2.58
N PHE A 6 4.46 -7.28 1.86
CA PHE A 6 5.50 -6.38 2.37
C PHE A 6 5.05 -5.60 3.62
N GLU A 7 3.73 -5.55 3.90
CA GLU A 7 3.17 -5.01 5.14
C GLU A 7 3.51 -5.88 6.36
N GLU A 8 3.59 -7.20 6.18
CA GLU A 8 3.88 -8.17 7.25
C GLU A 8 5.38 -8.34 7.53
N VAL A 9 6.23 -7.80 6.66
CA VAL A 9 7.68 -7.85 6.80
C VAL A 9 8.13 -6.52 7.38
N GLU A 10 8.67 -6.54 8.60
CA GLU A 10 9.36 -5.37 9.13
C GLU A 10 10.52 -5.02 8.19
N LEU A 11 10.34 -3.96 7.40
CA LEU A 11 11.40 -3.46 6.55
C LEU A 11 12.50 -2.93 7.46
N PRO A 12 13.77 -3.33 7.25
CA PRO A 12 14.88 -2.82 8.03
C PRO A 12 15.05 -1.34 7.70
N THR A 13 14.42 -0.47 8.49
CA THR A 13 14.72 0.95 8.48
C THR A 13 16.10 1.12 9.10
N ASN A 14 17.10 1.44 8.28
CA ASN A 14 18.44 1.71 8.78
C ASN A 14 18.37 2.90 9.75
N PRO A 15 18.70 2.74 11.05
CA PRO A 15 18.61 3.81 12.04
C PRO A 15 19.50 5.02 11.73
N ASN A 16 20.54 4.81 10.91
CA ASN A 16 21.49 5.84 10.49
C ASN A 16 20.99 6.64 9.28
N LEU A 17 19.95 6.18 8.60
CA LEU A 17 19.35 6.93 7.50
C LEU A 17 18.31 7.90 8.04
N PRO A 18 18.25 9.12 7.48
CA PRO A 18 17.16 10.02 7.80
C PRO A 18 15.78 9.44 7.44
N PRO A 19 14.72 9.75 8.21
CA PRO A 19 13.40 9.17 8.00
C PRO A 19 12.77 9.54 6.64
N TRP A 20 13.18 10.66 6.03
CA TRP A 20 12.72 11.09 4.71
C TRP A 20 13.37 10.33 3.54
N VAL A 21 14.40 9.52 3.78
CA VAL A 21 15.04 8.71 2.74
C VAL A 21 14.22 7.43 2.54
N ILE A 22 13.63 7.27 1.36
CA ILE A 22 12.86 6.08 0.99
C ILE A 22 13.75 5.13 0.17
N THR A 23 13.88 3.89 0.64
CA THR A 23 14.60 2.84 -0.09
C THR A 23 13.71 2.19 -1.16
N PRO A 24 14.27 1.51 -2.18
CA PRO A 24 13.47 0.84 -3.21
C PRO A 24 12.47 -0.20 -2.66
N LYS A 25 12.80 -0.85 -1.53
CA LYS A 25 11.90 -1.81 -0.86
C LYS A 25 10.72 -1.08 -0.20
N GLU A 26 10.99 0.05 0.43
CA GLU A 26 9.98 0.91 1.05
C GLU A 26 9.08 1.56 -0.01
N GLU A 27 9.64 1.99 -1.14
CA GLU A 27 8.85 2.51 -2.26
C GLU A 27 7.90 1.45 -2.82
N LYS A 28 8.36 0.19 -2.94
CA LYS A 28 7.48 -0.91 -3.32
C LYS A 28 6.32 -1.11 -2.33
N LEU A 29 6.59 -1.03 -1.03
CA LEU A 29 5.55 -1.09 0.00
C LEU A 29 4.54 0.06 -0.14
N ILE A 30 5.02 1.29 -0.37
CA ILE A 30 4.17 2.46 -0.62
C ILE A 30 3.25 2.19 -1.82
N PHE A 31 3.79 1.68 -2.93
CA PHE A 31 3.01 1.32 -4.10
C PHE A 31 1.95 0.25 -3.81
N GLU A 32 2.29 -0.76 -3.01
CA GLU A 32 1.35 -1.82 -2.62
C GLU A 32 0.22 -1.27 -1.74
N ARG A 33 0.53 -0.44 -0.73
CA ARG A 33 -0.45 0.23 0.14
C ARG A 33 -1.38 1.15 -0.65
N TRP A 34 -0.81 1.99 -1.50
CA TRP A 34 -1.56 2.88 -2.38
C TRP A 34 -2.50 2.12 -3.30
N ARG A 35 -2.01 1.04 -3.93
CA ARG A 35 -2.83 0.17 -4.77
C ARG A 35 -3.96 -0.45 -3.93
N LYS A 36 -3.66 -1.05 -2.79
CA LYS A 36 -4.67 -1.67 -1.92
C LYS A 36 -5.78 -0.68 -1.54
N LYS A 37 -5.44 0.53 -1.07
CA LYS A 37 -6.41 1.59 -0.75
C LYS A 37 -7.22 2.06 -1.95
N THR A 38 -6.60 2.14 -3.13
CA THR A 38 -7.29 2.47 -4.39
C THR A 38 -8.33 1.41 -4.74
N PHE A 39 -7.95 0.13 -4.65
CA PHE A 39 -8.83 -1.00 -4.91
C PHE A 39 -9.96 -1.11 -3.87
N GLU A 40 -9.68 -0.86 -2.60
CA GLU A 40 -10.69 -0.81 -1.53
C GLU A 40 -11.78 0.24 -1.79
N ARG A 41 -11.41 1.42 -2.32
CA ARG A 41 -12.37 2.48 -2.69
C ARG A 41 -13.28 2.09 -3.86
N CYS A 42 -12.79 1.24 -4.77
CA CYS A 42 -13.53 0.80 -5.95
C CYS A 42 -14.06 -0.64 -5.82
N ASP A 43 -13.97 -1.24 -4.63
CA ASP A 43 -14.27 -2.66 -4.39
C ASP A 43 -15.68 -3.06 -4.83
N ALA A 44 -16.67 -2.19 -4.62
CA ALA A 44 -18.04 -2.44 -5.05
C ALA A 44 -18.18 -2.62 -6.58
N LEU A 45 -17.53 -1.74 -7.37
CA LEU A 45 -17.54 -1.82 -8.84
C LEU A 45 -16.73 -3.01 -9.35
N ILE A 46 -15.61 -3.31 -8.69
CA ILE A 46 -14.77 -4.47 -9.03
C ILE A 46 -15.53 -5.78 -8.75
N LYS A 47 -16.23 -5.87 -7.61
CA LYS A 47 -17.09 -7.03 -7.29
C LYS A 47 -18.24 -7.17 -8.28
N ALA A 48 -18.88 -6.06 -8.68
CA ALA A 48 -19.92 -6.09 -9.70
C ALA A 48 -19.38 -6.62 -11.04
N TYR A 49 -18.18 -6.18 -11.45
CA TYR A 49 -17.52 -6.69 -12.65
C TYR A 49 -17.20 -8.18 -12.52
N ILE A 50 -16.63 -8.62 -11.39
CA ILE A 50 -16.30 -10.04 -11.14
C ILE A 50 -17.57 -10.90 -11.21
N ASN A 51 -18.65 -10.49 -10.55
CA ASN A 51 -19.92 -11.20 -10.54
C ASN A 51 -20.50 -11.32 -11.95
N CYS A 52 -20.42 -10.25 -12.74
CA CYS A 52 -20.81 -10.27 -14.15
C CYS A 52 -19.91 -11.25 -14.93
N SER A 53 -18.58 -11.14 -14.80
CA SER A 53 -17.64 -11.98 -15.54
C SER A 53 -17.75 -13.46 -15.22
N ASN A 54 -18.12 -13.81 -13.99
CA ASN A 54 -18.31 -15.20 -13.56
C ASN A 54 -19.54 -15.86 -14.20
N SER A 55 -20.46 -15.06 -14.74
CA SER A 55 -21.68 -15.55 -15.39
C SER A 55 -21.48 -15.88 -16.88
N TYR A 56 -20.30 -15.59 -17.43
CA TYR A 56 -20.02 -15.72 -18.87
C TYR A 56 -18.67 -16.38 -19.12
N THR A 57 -18.45 -16.87 -20.35
CA THR A 57 -17.09 -17.23 -20.79
C THR A 57 -16.24 -15.96 -20.95
N PRO A 58 -14.89 -16.03 -20.88
CA PRO A 58 -14.03 -14.83 -20.92
C PRO A 58 -14.28 -13.90 -22.12
N PHE A 59 -14.56 -14.47 -23.30
CA PHE A 59 -14.87 -13.70 -24.51
C PHE A 59 -16.24 -13.01 -24.43
N GLU A 60 -17.24 -13.68 -23.86
CA GLU A 60 -18.58 -13.13 -23.66
C GLU A 60 -18.59 -12.07 -22.55
N ALA A 61 -17.86 -12.30 -21.45
CA ALA A 61 -17.68 -11.35 -20.36
C ALA A 61 -17.10 -10.03 -20.86
N MET A 62 -16.12 -10.07 -21.76
CA MET A 62 -15.51 -8.88 -22.35
C MET A 62 -16.53 -8.01 -23.12
N LYS A 63 -17.55 -8.62 -23.72
CA LYS A 63 -18.62 -7.90 -24.44
C LYS A 63 -19.75 -7.48 -23.50
N ASN A 64 -20.24 -8.40 -22.67
CA ASN A 64 -21.45 -8.23 -21.87
C ASN A 64 -21.20 -7.44 -20.57
N CYS A 65 -19.99 -7.51 -20.01
CA CYS A 65 -19.61 -6.79 -18.80
C CYS A 65 -18.75 -5.56 -19.09
N LYS A 66 -18.72 -5.10 -20.35
CA LYS A 66 -17.85 -4.01 -20.81
C LYS A 66 -18.09 -2.71 -20.05
N ASP A 67 -19.35 -2.35 -19.83
CA ASP A 67 -19.72 -1.09 -19.20
C ASP A 67 -19.34 -1.08 -17.72
N ILE A 68 -19.63 -2.17 -17.00
CA ILE A 68 -19.24 -2.35 -15.59
C ILE A 68 -17.70 -2.38 -15.45
N ASN A 69 -17.00 -3.04 -16.39
CA ASN A 69 -15.55 -3.03 -16.42
C ASN A 69 -15.02 -1.60 -16.58
N LYS A 70 -15.60 -0.84 -17.52
CA LYS A 70 -15.22 0.56 -17.78
C LYS A 70 -15.41 1.43 -16.55
N GLU A 71 -16.57 1.33 -15.88
CA GLU A 71 -16.84 2.05 -14.64
C GLU A 71 -15.82 1.70 -13.53
N SER A 72 -15.48 0.41 -13.40
CA SER A 72 -14.48 -0.03 -12.43
C SER A 72 -13.09 0.55 -12.73
N GLN A 73 -12.70 0.60 -14.01
CA GLN A 73 -11.42 1.16 -14.45
C GLN A 73 -11.37 2.68 -14.27
N GLU A 74 -12.46 3.39 -14.58
CA GLU A 74 -12.57 4.83 -14.37
C GLU A 74 -12.49 5.21 -12.89
N CYS A 75 -13.10 4.41 -12.01
CA CYS A 75 -12.95 4.57 -10.57
C CYS A 75 -11.49 4.43 -10.14
N VAL A 76 -10.81 3.37 -10.58
CA VAL A 76 -9.38 3.16 -10.26
C VAL A 76 -8.53 4.31 -10.78
N ALA A 77 -8.74 4.74 -12.03
CA ALA A 77 -7.99 5.83 -12.66
C ALA A 77 -8.12 7.16 -11.88
N LYS A 78 -9.28 7.42 -11.26
CA LYS A 78 -9.50 8.63 -10.43
C LYS A 78 -8.60 8.66 -9.20
N TYR A 79 -8.32 7.51 -8.62
CA TYR A 79 -7.54 7.37 -7.38
C TYR A 79 -6.09 6.95 -7.65
N GLN A 80 -5.77 6.51 -8.86
CA GLN A 80 -4.42 6.22 -9.32
C GLN A 80 -3.65 7.50 -9.69
N LYS A 81 -3.69 8.51 -8.82
CA LYS A 81 -2.97 9.79 -8.99
C LYS A 81 -1.73 9.87 -8.10
N ILE A 82 -0.76 10.67 -8.53
CA ILE A 82 0.47 10.95 -7.78
C ILE A 82 0.15 11.51 -6.38
N GLU A 83 -0.89 12.35 -6.25
CA GLU A 83 -1.34 12.93 -4.97
C GLU A 83 -1.60 11.86 -3.89
N TYR A 84 -2.21 10.72 -4.26
CA TYR A 84 -2.48 9.64 -3.32
C TYR A 84 -1.24 8.78 -3.06
N LEU A 85 -0.31 8.72 -3.99
CA LEU A 85 0.98 8.05 -3.78
C LEU A 85 1.84 8.84 -2.79
N ASP A 86 1.85 10.17 -2.90
CA ASP A 86 2.60 11.04 -2.00
C ASP A 86 2.02 11.01 -0.57
N GLN A 87 0.70 10.90 -0.41
CA GLN A 87 0.08 10.64 0.89
C GLN A 87 0.62 9.36 1.56
N GLU A 88 0.78 8.27 0.80
CA GLU A 88 1.35 7.03 1.35
C GLU A 88 2.84 7.15 1.67
N ARG A 89 3.58 7.98 0.92
CA ARG A 89 4.98 8.32 1.24
C ARG A 89 5.07 9.07 2.57
N ASP A 90 4.23 10.08 2.76
CA ASP A 90 4.20 10.87 3.99
C ASP A 90 3.85 10.00 5.21
N ILE A 91 2.86 9.11 5.06
CA ILE A 91 2.51 8.12 6.10
C ILE A 91 3.73 7.28 6.48
N LEU A 92 4.47 6.74 5.50
CA LEU A 92 5.65 5.93 5.79
C LEU A 92 6.77 6.76 6.46
N ILE A 93 6.94 8.02 6.05
CA ILE A 93 7.93 8.92 6.67
C ILE A 93 7.58 9.18 8.14
N GLU A 94 6.30 9.39 8.48
CA GLU A 94 5.85 9.54 9.87
C GLU A 94 6.07 8.26 10.69
N GLU A 95 5.75 7.08 10.14
CA GLU A 95 6.05 5.79 10.77
C GLU A 95 7.55 5.66 11.07
N LYS A 96 8.42 6.09 10.14
CA LYS A 96 9.88 6.07 10.33
C LYS A 96 10.35 7.05 11.41
N LYS A 97 9.74 8.25 11.47
CA LYS A 97 10.04 9.23 12.54
C LYS A 97 9.69 8.65 13.91
N GLU A 98 8.53 8.02 14.03
CA GLU A 98 8.09 7.39 15.27
C GLU A 98 9.02 6.24 15.69
N LYS A 99 9.32 5.31 14.79
CA LYS A 99 10.27 4.21 15.04
C LYS A 99 11.63 4.72 15.50
N ARG A 100 12.13 5.80 14.88
CA ARG A 100 13.40 6.42 15.28
C ARG A 100 13.34 7.03 16.68
N ARG A 101 12.24 7.71 17.05
CA ARG A 101 12.05 8.24 18.41
C ARG A 101 12.07 7.12 19.45
N ASN A 102 11.31 6.05 19.21
CA ASN A 102 11.22 4.90 20.12
C ASN A 102 12.58 4.20 20.27
N TYR A 103 13.33 4.07 19.17
CA TYR A 103 14.68 3.52 19.20
C TYR A 103 15.65 4.35 20.03
N LEU A 104 15.63 5.68 19.88
CA LEU A 104 16.46 6.59 20.68
C LEU A 104 16.10 6.53 22.17
N GLU A 105 14.83 6.41 22.51
CA GLU A 105 14.38 6.25 23.89
C GLU A 105 14.83 4.92 24.49
N TYR A 106 14.71 3.83 23.72
CA TYR A 106 15.23 2.51 24.12
C TYR A 106 16.74 2.54 24.41
N LEU A 107 17.53 3.19 23.55
CA LEU A 107 18.97 3.35 23.79
C LEU A 107 19.27 4.11 25.09
N LYS A 108 18.55 5.20 25.38
CA LYS A 108 18.69 5.94 26.65
C LYS A 108 18.38 5.07 27.87
N GLN A 109 17.36 4.22 27.79
CA GLN A 109 17.02 3.29 28.88
C GLN A 109 18.09 2.23 29.09
N LEU A 110 18.74 1.74 28.02
CA LEU A 110 19.86 0.80 28.14
C LEU A 110 21.08 1.45 28.79
N GLU A 111 21.43 2.67 28.39
CA GLU A 111 22.53 3.44 28.99
C GLU A 111 22.28 3.72 30.48
N ALA A 112 21.04 4.05 30.85
CA ALA A 112 20.65 4.29 32.24
C ALA A 112 20.71 3.03 33.12
N LYS A 113 20.54 1.82 32.54
CA LYS A 113 20.67 0.54 33.26
C LYS A 113 22.11 0.07 33.42
N GLN A 114 23.02 0.57 32.59
CA GLN A 114 24.44 0.23 32.64
C GLN A 114 25.26 1.13 33.57
N LYS A 115 24.70 2.27 33.99
CA LYS A 115 25.24 3.15 35.04
C LYS A 115 24.68 2.78 36.40
#